data_AF-A0A972F9M7-F1
#
_entry.id   AF-A0A972F9M7-F1
#
_cell.length_a   1.000
_cell.length_b   1.000
_cell.length_c   1.000
_cell.angle_alpha   90.00
_cell.angle_beta   90.00
_cell.angle_gamma   90.00
#
_symmetry.space_group_name_H-M   'P 1'
#
loop_
_entity.id
_entity.type
_entity.pdbx_description
1 polymer ?
#
loop_
_entity_poly.entity_id
_entity_poly.type
_entity_poly.pdbx_seq_one_letter_code
_entity_poly.pdbx_strand_id
1 'polypeptide(L)'
;MPLTDTAIRLAKPTGRDYTLKDGGGLALFVGASGAKNWHFRFSWAGKQPRISLGTYPEISLKEARELRDQARALVAKGVDPRISRRQERKAALLAASNTFEAVFRSWRDFKALSLKAGRQSTLSQVDRIFKKDLLPTLGPQSIFEITRADLLEVLRKIERRGAHTTAEKCRTWFNQLFRYAMVEVELQSNPAADLDIVAMPKPRVKHNPFLRMEQLPAFLVKLRHYGGDLNTQLGLRLLLLTGVRTGELRSAVPEQFDLERSLWIVPPENVKQLQEQMRKKNKDCTEIPPYLVPLPRQAVAIVRELLRAKSPAQRYLLPHRSKPRERISENTLNAALKRMGYKDQLTGHGIRATISTALNELGYHKDWVEAQLSHADTNQIRASYNHAEYVEQRRAMMQDWADRLDQWEMQGLQADPQMAPSMQRKRRGGDGPLSPVPAVEPLPIRGGHMEIASAEVVEGEGDETERSPVLTLIARNDQRPQPVLTDIQRERALVLATFESPHNLPLPAFAKLVGKSRHQINRDIQARRLLSLSMGNRGQRIPDWQLDPVRQDFTRAVLARVGDLDSWMLYRALCEPVDALGGLSPLEAVVAGAAREAMHAVLGVLGLLGEPERAVTALRQVV
;
A
#
# COMPACT_ATOMS: atom_id res chain seq x y z
N MET A 1 32.54 75.28 -14.93
CA MET A 1 33.36 74.60 -15.95
C MET A 1 33.29 73.10 -15.70
N PRO A 2 33.18 72.26 -16.74
CA PRO A 2 33.32 70.82 -16.59
C PRO A 2 34.73 70.47 -16.11
N LEU A 3 34.86 69.42 -15.29
CA LEU A 3 36.16 68.96 -14.81
C LEU A 3 36.94 68.29 -15.93
N THR A 4 38.26 68.40 -15.84
CA THR A 4 39.22 67.65 -16.65
C THR A 4 39.94 66.64 -15.75
N ASP A 5 40.42 65.53 -16.33
CA ASP A 5 41.17 64.52 -15.59
C ASP A 5 42.41 65.10 -14.90
N THR A 6 43.10 66.01 -15.59
CA THR A 6 44.23 66.79 -15.04
C THR A 6 43.82 67.61 -13.80
N ALA A 7 42.69 68.31 -13.83
CA ALA A 7 42.21 69.06 -12.68
C ALA A 7 41.86 68.15 -11.48
N ILE A 8 41.36 66.94 -11.74
CA ILE A 8 41.02 65.96 -10.70
C ILE A 8 42.28 65.37 -10.06
N ARG A 9 43.31 65.05 -10.85
CA ARG A 9 44.60 64.57 -10.32
C ARG A 9 45.29 65.63 -9.46
N LEU A 10 45.27 66.88 -9.91
CA LEU A 10 45.90 68.01 -9.22
C LEU A 10 45.15 68.48 -7.97
N ALA A 11 43.91 68.05 -7.77
CA ALA A 11 43.13 68.36 -6.57
C ALA A 11 43.78 67.72 -5.32
N LYS A 12 44.39 68.54 -4.47
CA LYS A 12 45.07 68.13 -3.22
C LYS A 12 44.13 68.26 -2.01
N PRO A 13 44.31 67.45 -0.95
CA PRO A 13 43.62 67.67 0.32
C PRO A 13 44.07 69.00 0.93
N THR A 14 43.11 69.77 1.44
CA THR A 14 43.33 71.09 2.05
C THR A 14 43.13 71.08 3.57
N GLY A 15 43.02 69.89 4.17
CA GLY A 15 42.67 69.71 5.58
C GLY A 15 41.19 69.99 5.91
N ARG A 16 40.38 70.37 4.92
CA ARG A 16 38.92 70.52 5.02
C ARG A 16 38.24 69.89 3.80
N ASP A 17 37.02 69.41 3.99
CA ASP A 17 36.24 68.82 2.92
C ASP A 17 35.81 69.88 1.89
N TYR A 18 36.02 69.61 0.60
CA TYR A 18 35.55 70.48 -0.47
C TYR A 18 35.00 69.69 -1.66
N THR A 19 34.33 70.38 -2.58
CA THR A 19 33.65 69.75 -3.72
C THR A 19 33.92 70.51 -5.01
N LEU A 20 34.39 69.80 -6.03
CA LEU A 20 34.63 70.30 -7.37
C LEU A 20 33.45 69.92 -8.29
N LYS A 21 32.79 70.89 -8.92
CA LYS A 21 31.60 70.62 -9.74
C LYS A 21 31.98 70.26 -11.18
N ASP A 22 31.41 69.19 -11.72
CA ASP A 22 31.56 68.78 -13.14
C ASP A 22 30.37 69.25 -14.00
N GLY A 23 29.18 69.31 -13.41
CA GLY A 23 27.95 69.72 -14.10
C GLY A 23 26.91 68.61 -14.18
N GLY A 24 25.65 68.98 -14.49
CA GLY A 24 24.53 68.04 -14.52
C GLY A 24 24.26 67.35 -13.18
N GLY A 25 24.61 68.00 -12.06
CA GLY A 25 24.50 67.44 -10.71
C GLY A 25 25.69 66.59 -10.25
N LEU A 26 26.66 66.31 -11.12
CA LEU A 26 27.89 65.58 -10.78
C LEU A 26 28.95 66.51 -10.18
N ALA A 27 29.61 66.04 -9.12
CA ALA A 27 30.71 66.71 -8.49
C ALA A 27 31.69 65.71 -7.86
N LEU A 28 32.97 66.06 -7.78
CA LEU A 28 33.98 65.33 -7.05
C LEU A 28 34.10 65.90 -5.64
N PHE A 29 33.81 65.09 -4.64
CA PHE A 29 34.08 65.39 -3.24
C PHE A 29 35.52 64.99 -2.92
N VAL A 30 36.28 65.91 -2.31
CA VAL A 30 37.63 65.67 -1.82
C VAL A 30 37.60 65.82 -0.31
N GLY A 31 37.78 64.72 0.41
CA GLY A 31 37.80 64.69 1.87
C GLY A 31 39.11 65.27 2.42
N ALA A 32 39.06 65.74 3.67
CA ALA A 32 40.23 66.26 4.39
C ALA A 32 41.39 65.27 4.46
N SER A 33 41.09 63.96 4.48
CA SER A 33 42.06 62.85 4.46
C SER A 33 42.61 62.51 3.07
N GLY A 34 42.12 63.15 2.01
CA GLY A 34 42.55 62.93 0.63
C GLY A 34 41.70 61.95 -0.19
N ALA A 35 40.69 61.32 0.41
CA ALA A 35 39.75 60.45 -0.32
C ALA A 35 38.92 61.26 -1.33
N LYS A 36 38.86 60.78 -2.58
CA LYS A 36 38.12 61.42 -3.69
C LYS A 36 36.91 60.59 -4.07
N ASN A 37 35.71 61.15 -3.93
CA ASN A 37 34.44 60.46 -4.19
C ASN A 37 33.60 61.20 -5.22
N TRP A 38 33.04 60.48 -6.17
CA TRP A 38 32.04 61.02 -7.08
C TRP A 38 30.70 61.14 -6.38
N HIS A 39 30.09 62.31 -6.46
CA HIS A 39 28.77 62.59 -5.90
C HIS A 39 27.84 63.11 -6.98
N PHE A 40 26.64 62.54 -7.02
CA PHE A 40 25.56 63.01 -7.88
C PHE A 40 24.43 63.56 -7.01
N ARG A 41 24.12 64.85 -7.19
CA ARG A 41 22.98 65.53 -6.58
C ARG A 41 21.84 65.61 -7.59
N PHE A 42 20.64 65.24 -7.16
CA PHE A 42 19.43 65.26 -7.98
C PHE A 42 18.25 65.80 -7.17
N SER A 43 17.18 66.23 -7.85
CA SER A 43 15.93 66.66 -7.20
C SER A 43 14.94 65.50 -7.20
N TRP A 44 14.32 65.24 -6.05
CA TRP A 44 13.32 64.20 -5.87
C TRP A 44 12.29 64.63 -4.82
N ALA A 45 11.01 64.68 -5.19
CA ALA A 45 9.90 65.05 -4.30
C ALA A 45 10.18 66.33 -3.48
N GLY A 46 10.66 67.39 -4.14
CA GLY A 46 10.97 68.68 -3.51
C GLY A 46 12.24 68.73 -2.65
N LYS A 47 12.99 67.62 -2.53
CA LYS A 47 14.27 67.55 -1.81
C LYS A 47 15.44 67.34 -2.79
N GLN A 48 16.64 67.75 -2.40
CA GLN A 48 17.87 67.52 -3.18
C GLN A 48 18.82 66.51 -2.51
N PRO A 49 18.52 65.20 -2.59
CA PRO A 49 19.42 64.16 -2.10
C PRO A 49 20.72 64.07 -2.92
N ARG A 50 21.75 63.49 -2.29
CA ARG A 50 23.02 63.11 -2.93
C ARG A 50 23.22 61.59 -2.89
N ILE A 51 23.78 61.02 -3.95
CA ILE A 51 24.30 59.64 -3.97
C ILE A 51 25.81 59.65 -4.29
N SER A 52 26.56 58.71 -3.72
CA SER A 52 27.95 58.47 -4.09
C SER A 52 28.02 57.54 -5.28
N LEU A 53 28.67 57.92 -6.38
CA LEU A 53 28.81 57.07 -7.57
C LEU A 53 30.01 56.13 -7.49
N GLY A 54 30.99 56.43 -6.62
CA GLY A 54 32.18 55.62 -6.34
C GLY A 54 33.42 56.49 -6.10
N THR A 55 34.56 55.86 -5.93
CA THR A 55 35.85 56.46 -5.57
C THR A 55 36.71 56.72 -6.81
N TYR A 56 37.46 57.82 -6.84
CA TYR A 56 38.51 58.04 -7.84
C TYR A 56 39.84 57.51 -7.27
N PRO A 57 40.66 56.75 -8.02
CA PRO A 57 40.60 56.53 -9.48
C PRO A 57 39.85 55.26 -9.92
N GLU A 58 39.28 54.46 -9.01
CA GLU A 58 38.54 53.23 -9.37
C GLU A 58 37.39 53.47 -10.36
N ILE A 59 36.74 54.63 -10.26
CA ILE A 59 35.80 55.15 -11.25
C ILE A 59 36.40 56.39 -11.90
N SER A 60 36.63 56.30 -13.20
CA SER A 60 37.13 57.40 -14.02
C SER A 60 36.11 58.52 -14.17
N LEU A 61 36.55 59.72 -14.59
CA LEU A 61 35.63 60.82 -14.89
C LEU A 61 34.60 60.44 -15.96
N LYS A 62 34.99 59.61 -16.95
CA LYS A 62 34.11 59.15 -18.03
C LYS A 62 33.01 58.25 -17.47
N GLU A 63 33.38 57.20 -16.72
CA GLU A 63 32.41 56.29 -16.08
C GLU A 63 31.52 57.03 -15.08
N ALA A 64 32.05 58.01 -14.34
CA ALA A 64 31.26 58.82 -13.43
C ALA A 64 30.18 59.65 -14.17
N ARG A 65 30.48 60.16 -15.38
CA ARG A 65 29.50 60.82 -16.25
C ARG A 65 28.46 59.85 -16.80
N GLU A 66 28.85 58.64 -17.19
CA GLU A 66 27.93 57.58 -17.64
C GLU A 66 26.97 57.16 -16.51
N LEU A 67 27.49 56.91 -15.31
CA LEU A 67 26.70 56.58 -14.11
C LEU A 67 25.76 57.72 -13.71
N ARG A 68 26.21 58.98 -13.85
CA ARG A 68 25.35 60.17 -13.68
C ARG A 68 24.18 60.13 -14.66
N ASP A 69 24.44 59.89 -15.93
CA ASP A 69 23.41 59.93 -16.97
C ASP A 69 22.40 58.78 -16.82
N GLN A 70 22.85 57.59 -16.42
CA GLN A 70 21.99 56.48 -16.00
C GLN A 70 21.08 56.86 -14.82
N ALA A 71 21.66 57.45 -13.76
CA ALA A 71 20.90 57.89 -12.59
C ALA A 71 19.90 59.02 -12.94
N ARG A 72 20.29 59.95 -13.83
CA ARG A 72 19.38 60.99 -14.34
C ARG A 72 18.22 60.40 -15.14
N ALA A 73 18.47 59.38 -15.94
CA ALA A 73 17.43 58.68 -16.69
C ALA A 73 16.41 58.01 -15.76
N LEU A 74 16.85 57.44 -14.63
CA LEU A 74 15.95 56.90 -13.60
C LEU A 74 15.07 58.00 -12.99
N VAL A 75 15.66 59.14 -12.62
CA VAL A 75 14.89 60.29 -12.09
C VAL A 75 13.86 60.78 -13.11
N ALA A 76 14.23 60.87 -14.39
CA ALA A 76 13.32 61.28 -15.46
C ALA A 76 12.15 60.29 -15.66
N LYS A 77 12.37 59.00 -15.40
CA LYS A 77 11.33 57.95 -15.41
C LYS A 77 10.50 57.91 -14.11
N GLY A 78 10.72 58.84 -13.18
CA GLY A 78 10.03 58.83 -11.90
C GLY A 78 10.44 57.69 -10.98
N VAL A 79 11.72 57.29 -10.99
CA VAL A 79 12.30 56.30 -10.05
C VAL A 79 13.40 56.96 -9.23
N ASP A 80 13.37 56.82 -7.89
CA ASP A 80 14.43 57.31 -7.00
C ASP A 80 15.70 56.43 -7.16
N PRO A 81 16.83 56.97 -7.66
CA PRO A 81 18.07 56.22 -7.83
C PRO A 81 18.61 55.60 -6.53
N ARG A 82 18.28 56.17 -5.36
CA ARG A 82 18.67 55.59 -4.05
C ARG A 82 17.93 54.29 -3.78
N ILE A 83 16.64 54.24 -4.14
CA ILE A 83 15.80 53.06 -3.94
C ILE A 83 16.25 51.96 -4.91
N SER A 84 16.48 52.28 -6.19
CA SER A 84 17.01 51.31 -7.18
C SER A 84 18.30 50.66 -6.70
N ARG A 85 19.29 51.46 -6.28
CA ARG A 85 20.56 50.93 -5.77
C ARG A 85 20.42 50.11 -4.49
N ARG A 86 19.52 50.52 -3.58
CA ARG A 86 19.23 49.74 -2.36
C ARG A 86 18.58 48.41 -2.72
N GLN A 87 17.68 48.38 -3.70
CA GLN A 87 17.03 47.16 -4.20
C GLN A 87 18.04 46.25 -4.89
N GLU A 88 18.89 46.77 -5.77
CA GLU A 88 19.98 46.01 -6.43
C GLU A 88 20.93 45.38 -5.41
N ARG A 89 21.39 46.16 -4.40
CA ARG A 89 22.24 45.64 -3.33
C ARG A 89 21.54 44.58 -2.49
N LYS A 90 20.27 44.78 -2.16
CA LYS A 90 19.46 43.79 -1.43
C LYS A 90 19.30 42.51 -2.27
N ALA A 91 19.03 42.63 -3.56
CA ALA A 91 18.91 41.51 -4.49
C ALA A 91 20.22 40.72 -4.61
N ALA A 92 21.36 41.39 -4.74
CA ALA A 92 22.67 40.74 -4.78
C ALA A 92 22.98 39.98 -3.47
N LEU A 93 22.65 40.56 -2.32
CA LEU A 93 22.85 39.92 -1.02
C LEU A 93 21.94 38.69 -0.85
N LEU A 94 20.67 38.81 -1.24
CA LEU A 94 19.72 37.71 -1.24
C LEU A 94 20.15 36.60 -2.21
N ALA A 95 20.66 36.95 -3.39
CA ALA A 95 21.14 35.98 -4.37
C ALA A 95 22.34 35.19 -3.86
N ALA A 96 23.27 35.86 -3.16
CA ALA A 96 24.44 35.24 -2.55
C ALA A 96 24.10 34.33 -1.37
N SER A 97 23.10 34.69 -0.55
CA SER A 97 22.69 33.87 0.60
C SER A 97 21.79 32.70 0.23
N ASN A 98 20.99 32.84 -0.84
CA ASN A 98 19.99 31.85 -1.25
C ASN A 98 20.45 31.04 -2.46
N THR A 99 21.48 30.23 -2.25
CA THR A 99 21.85 29.20 -3.23
C THR A 99 20.80 28.09 -3.26
N PHE A 100 20.74 27.34 -4.37
CA PHE A 100 19.86 26.18 -4.48
C PHE A 100 20.06 25.20 -3.32
N GLU A 101 21.32 24.95 -2.95
CA GLU A 101 21.63 24.04 -1.85
C GLU A 101 21.13 24.58 -0.50
N ALA A 102 21.28 25.87 -0.23
CA ALA A 102 20.79 26.48 1.00
C ALA A 102 19.26 26.33 1.12
N VAL A 103 18.53 26.67 0.06
CA VAL A 103 17.07 26.55 0.04
C VAL A 103 16.61 25.09 0.07
N PHE A 104 17.32 24.18 -0.61
CA PHE A 104 17.08 22.75 -0.52
C PHE A 104 17.16 22.24 0.93
N ARG A 105 18.19 22.66 1.69
CA ARG A 105 18.35 22.27 3.09
C ARG A 105 17.20 22.78 3.95
N SER A 106 16.83 24.06 3.84
CA SER A 106 15.68 24.63 4.55
C SER A 106 14.37 23.92 4.21
N TRP A 107 14.11 23.69 2.92
CA TRP A 107 12.94 22.94 2.47
C TRP A 107 12.92 21.51 3.01
N ARG A 108 14.07 20.84 3.00
CA ARG A 108 14.21 19.46 3.50
C ARG A 108 13.94 19.40 5.00
N ASP A 109 14.41 20.37 5.78
CA ASP A 109 14.17 20.43 7.22
C ASP A 109 12.70 20.76 7.53
N PHE A 110 12.09 21.65 6.75
CA PHE A 110 10.64 21.86 6.80
C PHE A 110 9.85 20.57 6.50
N LYS A 111 10.27 19.80 5.49
CA LYS A 111 9.66 18.49 5.19
C LYS A 111 9.86 17.49 6.32
N ALA A 112 10.97 17.56 7.06
CA ALA A 112 11.25 16.67 8.18
C ALA A 112 10.29 16.85 9.36
N LEU A 113 9.64 18.02 9.50
CA LEU A 113 8.60 18.26 10.51
C LEU A 113 7.37 17.35 10.36
N SER A 114 7.07 16.90 9.13
CA SER A 114 5.85 16.12 8.81
C SER A 114 6.12 14.70 8.32
N LEU A 115 7.39 14.29 8.21
CA LEU A 115 7.81 13.00 7.66
C LEU A 115 8.70 12.25 8.64
N LYS A 116 8.41 10.96 8.86
CA LYS A 116 9.26 10.09 9.68
C LYS A 116 10.65 9.90 9.03
N ALA A 117 11.70 10.01 9.84
CA ALA A 117 13.06 9.67 9.45
C ALA A 117 13.26 8.14 9.34
N GLY A 118 14.19 7.69 8.49
CA GLY A 118 14.56 6.27 8.39
C GLY A 118 15.25 5.93 7.06
N ARG A 119 16.02 4.83 7.05
CA ARG A 119 16.94 4.43 5.95
C ARG A 119 16.32 4.41 4.53
N GLN A 120 15.01 4.22 4.41
CA GLN A 120 14.27 4.22 3.13
C GLN A 120 13.10 5.22 3.12
N SER A 121 13.10 6.19 4.03
CA SER A 121 12.06 7.21 4.08
C SER A 121 12.14 8.12 2.87
N THR A 122 11.06 8.86 2.62
CA THR A 122 11.04 9.91 1.59
C THR A 122 12.21 10.89 1.79
N LEU A 123 12.53 11.26 3.04
CA LEU A 123 13.65 12.16 3.35
C LEU A 123 14.99 11.56 2.94
N SER A 124 15.26 10.30 3.27
CA SER A 124 16.53 9.66 2.86
C SER A 124 16.62 9.46 1.35
N GLN A 125 15.50 9.28 0.66
CA GLN A 125 15.47 9.26 -0.81
C GLN A 125 15.78 10.64 -1.39
N VAL A 126 15.17 11.70 -0.85
CA VAL A 126 15.43 13.10 -1.21
C VAL A 126 16.92 13.39 -1.02
N ASP A 127 17.47 13.19 0.18
CA ASP A 127 18.88 13.47 0.49
C ASP A 127 19.83 12.73 -0.47
N ARG A 128 19.60 11.43 -0.70
CA ARG A 128 20.44 10.60 -1.58
C ARG A 128 20.37 11.04 -3.04
N ILE A 129 19.17 11.32 -3.56
CA ILE A 129 18.98 11.67 -4.98
C ILE A 129 19.46 13.10 -5.22
N PHE A 130 19.15 14.05 -4.34
CA PHE A 130 19.64 15.42 -4.45
C PHE A 130 21.17 15.46 -4.41
N LYS A 131 21.80 14.80 -3.43
CA LYS A 131 23.26 14.74 -3.32
C LYS A 131 23.93 14.11 -4.55
N LYS A 132 23.33 13.05 -5.10
CA LYS A 132 23.93 12.31 -6.23
C LYS A 132 23.70 13.00 -7.57
N ASP A 133 22.47 13.44 -7.82
CA ASP A 133 22.01 13.78 -9.17
C ASP A 133 21.75 15.29 -9.36
N LEU A 134 21.48 16.07 -8.31
CA LEU A 134 20.99 17.47 -8.44
C LEU A 134 22.00 18.52 -7.91
N LEU A 135 22.45 18.38 -6.67
CA LEU A 135 23.35 19.33 -5.99
C LEU A 135 24.71 19.52 -6.70
N PRO A 136 25.32 18.50 -7.35
CA PRO A 136 26.58 18.71 -8.06
C PRO A 136 26.51 19.74 -9.19
N THR A 137 25.32 19.99 -9.76
CA THR A 137 25.13 20.93 -10.86
C THR A 137 24.44 22.21 -10.38
N LEU A 138 23.33 22.07 -9.65
CA LEU A 138 22.50 23.22 -9.24
C LEU A 138 22.92 23.83 -7.91
N GLY A 139 23.60 23.08 -7.04
CA GLY A 139 23.87 23.45 -5.65
C GLY A 139 24.41 24.86 -5.42
N PRO A 140 25.51 25.27 -6.09
CA PRO A 140 26.12 26.59 -5.86
C PRO A 140 25.40 27.75 -6.54
N GLN A 141 24.47 27.48 -7.47
CA GLN A 141 23.77 28.54 -8.22
C GLN A 141 22.76 29.26 -7.33
N SER A 142 22.53 30.55 -7.60
CA SER A 142 21.47 31.30 -6.92
C SER A 142 20.10 30.76 -7.34
N ILE A 143 19.19 30.58 -6.39
CA ILE A 143 17.84 30.07 -6.71
C ILE A 143 17.06 30.99 -7.65
N PHE A 144 17.40 32.28 -7.67
CA PHE A 144 16.78 33.29 -8.54
C PHE A 144 17.23 33.19 -10.01
N GLU A 145 18.37 32.55 -10.27
CA GLU A 145 18.95 32.43 -11.61
C GLU A 145 18.61 31.09 -12.27
N ILE A 146 18.02 30.14 -11.53
CA ILE A 146 17.72 28.81 -12.05
C ILE A 146 16.56 28.89 -13.03
N THR A 147 16.83 28.48 -14.26
CA THR A 147 15.87 28.45 -15.34
C THR A 147 15.26 27.06 -15.50
N ARG A 148 14.15 26.99 -16.25
CA ARG A 148 13.55 25.72 -16.66
C ARG A 148 14.54 24.85 -17.47
N ALA A 149 15.43 25.47 -18.25
CA ALA A 149 16.42 24.76 -19.06
C ALA A 149 17.42 24.01 -18.19
N ASP A 150 17.91 24.64 -17.11
CA ASP A 150 18.85 24.03 -16.16
C ASP A 150 18.24 22.79 -15.49
N LEU A 151 16.97 22.89 -15.08
CA LEU A 151 16.24 21.76 -14.49
C LEU A 151 16.08 20.60 -15.49
N LEU A 152 15.77 20.90 -16.75
CA LEU A 152 15.61 19.90 -17.80
C LEU A 152 16.93 19.21 -18.14
N GLU A 153 18.05 19.92 -18.13
CA GLU A 153 19.36 19.32 -18.37
C GLU A 153 19.66 18.22 -17.34
N VAL A 154 19.45 18.52 -16.06
CA VAL A 154 19.67 17.57 -14.97
C VAL A 154 18.69 16.40 -15.05
N LEU A 155 17.40 16.66 -15.32
CA LEU A 155 16.39 15.60 -15.48
C LEU A 155 16.72 14.67 -16.66
N ARG A 156 17.12 15.23 -17.81
CA ARG A 156 17.52 14.45 -18.99
C ARG A 156 18.74 13.58 -18.72
N LYS A 157 19.68 14.02 -17.88
CA LYS A 157 20.81 13.18 -17.44
C LYS A 157 20.33 11.97 -16.65
N ILE A 158 19.32 12.13 -15.79
CA ILE A 158 18.72 11.02 -15.03
C ILE A 158 17.94 10.08 -15.96
N GLU A 159 17.18 10.62 -16.91
CA GLU A 159 16.41 9.86 -17.88
C GLU A 159 17.29 9.05 -18.83
N ARG A 160 18.38 9.64 -19.36
CA ARG A 160 19.36 8.93 -20.21
C ARG A 160 20.02 7.74 -19.52
N ARG A 161 20.12 7.76 -18.20
CA ARG A 161 20.59 6.63 -17.38
C ARG A 161 19.54 5.50 -17.25
N GLY A 162 18.33 5.69 -17.75
CA GLY A 162 17.19 4.78 -17.60
C GLY A 162 16.46 4.90 -16.25
N ALA A 163 16.76 5.92 -15.45
CA ALA A 163 16.20 6.09 -14.10
C ALA A 163 14.90 6.93 -14.10
N HIS A 164 13.92 6.55 -14.93
CA HIS A 164 12.71 7.34 -15.17
C HIS A 164 11.84 7.59 -13.92
N THR A 165 11.77 6.62 -13.00
CA THR A 165 11.05 6.78 -11.72
C THR A 165 11.73 7.76 -10.78
N THR A 166 13.07 7.85 -10.84
CA THR A 166 13.83 8.87 -10.12
C THR A 166 13.58 10.25 -10.74
N ALA A 167 13.58 10.37 -12.07
CA ALA A 167 13.31 11.63 -12.76
C ALA A 167 11.91 12.17 -12.42
N GLU A 168 10.89 11.32 -12.38
CA GLU A 168 9.55 11.69 -11.95
C GLU A 168 9.53 12.24 -10.51
N LYS A 169 10.19 11.55 -9.57
CA LYS A 169 10.30 12.04 -8.18
C LYS A 169 11.00 13.38 -8.12
N CYS A 170 12.08 13.58 -8.88
CA CYS A 170 12.78 14.86 -8.97
C CYS A 170 11.86 15.97 -9.47
N ARG A 171 11.02 15.75 -10.49
CA ARG A 171 10.04 16.75 -10.96
C ARG A 171 9.07 17.13 -9.84
N THR A 172 8.51 16.13 -9.15
CA THR A 172 7.61 16.37 -8.01
C THR A 172 8.30 17.14 -6.88
N TRP A 173 9.54 16.79 -6.54
CA TRP A 173 10.30 17.47 -5.50
C TRP A 173 10.76 18.87 -5.90
N PHE A 174 11.16 19.09 -7.15
CA PHE A 174 11.44 20.42 -7.67
C PHE A 174 10.21 21.32 -7.55
N ASN A 175 9.04 20.86 -8.00
CA ASN A 175 7.82 21.65 -7.88
C ASN A 175 7.49 21.99 -6.41
N GLN A 176 7.69 21.05 -5.48
CA GLN A 176 7.53 21.30 -4.04
C GLN A 176 8.56 22.29 -3.47
N LEU A 177 9.82 22.15 -3.86
CA LEU A 177 10.93 23.00 -3.40
C LEU A 177 10.75 24.44 -3.89
N PHE A 178 10.46 24.63 -5.18
CA PHE A 178 10.26 25.97 -5.73
C PHE A 178 8.99 26.63 -5.23
N ARG A 179 7.90 25.88 -4.98
CA ARG A 179 6.71 26.43 -4.27
C ARG A 179 7.04 26.88 -2.85
N TYR A 180 7.87 26.14 -2.13
CA TYR A 180 8.37 26.57 -0.83
C TYR A 180 9.23 27.84 -0.96
N ALA A 181 10.13 27.89 -1.94
CA ALA A 181 10.99 29.06 -2.20
C ALA A 181 10.21 30.32 -2.59
N MET A 182 9.07 30.18 -3.29
CA MET A 182 8.20 31.33 -3.60
C MET A 182 7.69 32.03 -2.34
N VAL A 183 7.47 31.28 -1.26
CA VAL A 183 6.97 31.84 0.01
C VAL A 183 8.13 32.27 0.90
N GLU A 184 9.12 31.40 1.13
CA GLU A 184 10.18 31.63 2.11
C GLU A 184 11.24 32.64 1.62
N VAL A 185 11.48 32.67 0.30
CA VAL A 185 12.58 33.44 -0.33
C VAL A 185 12.04 34.47 -1.33
N GLU A 186 10.72 34.66 -1.38
CA GLU A 186 10.02 35.60 -2.27
C GLU A 186 10.36 35.38 -3.77
N LEU A 187 10.58 34.12 -4.18
CA LEU A 187 10.82 33.79 -5.59
C LEU A 187 9.57 34.13 -6.43
N GLN A 188 9.78 34.83 -7.55
CA GLN A 188 8.67 35.38 -8.35
C GLN A 188 7.87 34.31 -9.11
N SER A 189 8.52 33.24 -9.55
CA SER A 189 7.87 32.18 -10.34
C SER A 189 8.52 30.83 -10.11
N ASN A 190 7.79 29.76 -10.41
CA ASN A 190 8.26 28.39 -10.27
C ASN A 190 8.81 27.86 -11.62
N PRO A 191 10.14 27.78 -11.82
CA PRO A 191 10.73 27.26 -13.06
C PRO A 191 10.44 25.77 -13.27
N ALA A 192 10.07 25.04 -12.21
CA ALA A 192 9.73 23.63 -12.24
C ALA A 192 8.25 23.35 -12.58
N ALA A 193 7.45 24.39 -12.85
CA ALA A 193 6.12 24.21 -13.41
C ALA A 193 6.20 23.56 -14.79
N ASP A 194 5.30 22.61 -15.05
CA ASP A 194 5.08 21.94 -16.35
C ASP A 194 6.23 21.09 -16.89
N LEU A 195 7.21 20.73 -16.05
CA LEU A 195 8.33 19.85 -16.44
C LEU A 195 7.87 18.44 -16.85
N ASP A 196 6.65 18.05 -16.51
CA ASP A 196 6.03 16.76 -16.86
C ASP A 196 5.63 16.67 -18.33
N ILE A 197 5.34 17.79 -19.01
CA ILE A 197 4.94 17.83 -20.43
C ILE A 197 6.03 17.24 -21.34
N VAL A 198 7.29 17.48 -20.99
CA VAL A 198 8.46 17.04 -21.78
C VAL A 198 9.11 15.77 -21.20
N ALA A 199 8.42 15.07 -20.30
CA ALA A 199 8.92 13.84 -19.70
C ALA A 199 9.06 12.73 -20.75
N MET A 200 10.19 12.02 -20.73
CA MET A 200 10.32 10.82 -21.57
C MET A 200 9.27 9.77 -21.17
N PRO A 201 8.67 9.07 -22.15
CA PRO A 201 7.69 8.03 -21.87
C PRO A 201 8.34 6.94 -21.03
N LYS A 202 7.65 6.55 -19.95
CA LYS A 202 8.16 5.49 -19.08
C LYS A 202 8.07 4.14 -19.80
N PRO A 203 9.03 3.24 -19.57
CA PRO A 203 8.85 1.85 -19.95
C PRO A 203 7.60 1.28 -19.25
N ARG A 204 6.95 0.30 -19.90
CA ARG A 204 5.77 -0.37 -19.33
C ARG A 204 6.05 -0.83 -17.90
N VAL A 205 5.09 -0.62 -17.02
CA VAL A 205 5.20 -0.98 -15.61
C VAL A 205 5.44 -2.48 -15.49
N LYS A 206 6.61 -2.87 -14.96
CA LYS A 206 6.87 -4.25 -14.58
C LYS A 206 6.32 -4.47 -13.18
N HIS A 207 5.25 -5.25 -13.06
CA HIS A 207 4.72 -5.66 -11.77
C HIS A 207 5.71 -6.58 -11.05
N ASN A 208 5.66 -6.60 -9.72
CA ASN A 208 6.48 -7.53 -8.95
C ASN A 208 6.10 -8.97 -9.34
N PRO A 209 7.09 -9.84 -9.57
CA PRO A 209 6.81 -11.22 -9.94
C PRO A 209 6.18 -11.94 -8.75
N PHE A 210 5.20 -12.79 -9.05
CA PHE A 210 4.41 -13.54 -8.08
C PHE A 210 4.09 -14.92 -8.66
N LEU A 211 3.81 -15.89 -7.77
CA LEU A 211 3.45 -17.25 -8.15
C LEU A 211 1.96 -17.41 -8.36
N ARG A 212 1.57 -18.25 -9.33
CA ARG A 212 0.20 -18.78 -9.50
C ARG A 212 -0.03 -20.00 -8.62
N MET A 213 -1.29 -20.39 -8.42
CA MET A 213 -1.66 -21.52 -7.54
C MET A 213 -0.92 -22.82 -7.92
N GLU A 214 -0.78 -23.11 -9.21
CA GLU A 214 -0.08 -24.29 -9.73
C GLU A 214 1.41 -24.35 -9.34
N GLN A 215 2.03 -23.20 -9.07
CA GLN A 215 3.45 -23.10 -8.72
C GLN A 215 3.68 -23.17 -7.21
N LEU A 216 2.62 -23.07 -6.40
CA LEU A 216 2.72 -23.09 -4.94
C LEU A 216 3.24 -24.42 -4.37
N PRO A 217 2.78 -25.61 -4.82
CA PRO A 217 3.26 -26.89 -4.27
C PRO A 217 4.79 -27.01 -4.28
N ALA A 218 5.42 -26.77 -5.45
CA ALA A 218 6.88 -26.82 -5.61
C ALA A 218 7.61 -25.75 -4.77
N PHE A 219 7.01 -24.56 -4.63
CA PHE A 219 7.54 -23.53 -3.75
C PHE A 219 7.49 -23.91 -2.28
N LEU A 220 6.39 -24.50 -1.81
CA LEU A 220 6.21 -24.89 -0.41
C LEU A 220 7.20 -25.98 -0.01
N VAL A 221 7.42 -26.98 -0.87
CA VAL A 221 8.45 -28.02 -0.66
C VAL A 221 9.85 -27.39 -0.56
N LYS A 222 10.19 -26.45 -1.45
CA LYS A 222 11.48 -25.74 -1.36
C LYS A 222 11.60 -24.87 -0.11
N LEU A 223 10.51 -24.23 0.31
CA LEU A 223 10.48 -23.43 1.53
C LEU A 223 10.67 -24.31 2.77
N ARG A 224 10.08 -25.52 2.82
CA ARG A 224 10.27 -26.50 3.90
C ARG A 224 11.72 -26.95 4.02
N HIS A 225 12.41 -27.14 2.90
CA HIS A 225 13.81 -27.58 2.86
C HIS A 225 14.83 -26.43 2.81
N TYR A 226 14.41 -25.19 3.08
CA TYR A 226 15.32 -24.06 3.07
C TYR A 226 16.39 -24.19 4.16
N GLY A 227 17.62 -24.55 3.77
CA GLY A 227 18.75 -24.76 4.69
C GLY A 227 19.37 -23.47 5.26
N GLY A 228 18.64 -22.36 5.24
CA GLY A 228 19.08 -21.10 5.85
C GLY A 228 18.65 -20.97 7.31
N ASP A 229 18.56 -19.72 7.77
CA ASP A 229 18.10 -19.38 9.11
C ASP A 229 16.60 -19.71 9.31
N LEU A 230 16.28 -20.40 10.41
CA LEU A 230 14.92 -20.87 10.71
C LEU A 230 13.94 -19.70 10.89
N ASN A 231 14.33 -18.61 11.56
CA ASN A 231 13.47 -17.42 11.71
C ASN A 231 13.11 -16.82 10.35
N THR A 232 14.05 -16.86 9.40
CA THR A 232 13.83 -16.41 8.03
C THR A 232 12.84 -17.32 7.28
N GLN A 233 12.97 -18.64 7.46
CA GLN A 233 12.04 -19.64 6.89
C GLN A 233 10.62 -19.45 7.43
N LEU A 234 10.49 -19.40 8.76
CA LEU A 234 9.22 -19.19 9.46
C LEU A 234 8.61 -17.83 9.12
N GLY A 235 9.42 -16.79 8.98
CA GLY A 235 8.98 -15.47 8.52
C GLY A 235 8.38 -15.49 7.10
N LEU A 236 8.96 -16.24 6.17
CA LEU A 236 8.39 -16.41 4.83
C LEU A 236 7.07 -17.20 4.89
N ARG A 237 6.99 -18.25 5.71
CA ARG A 237 5.74 -19.03 5.88
C ARG A 237 4.65 -18.19 6.53
N LEU A 238 4.97 -17.35 7.53
CA LEU A 238 4.04 -16.40 8.12
C LEU A 238 3.52 -15.37 7.11
N LEU A 239 4.36 -14.86 6.19
CA LEU A 239 3.87 -13.97 5.13
C LEU A 239 2.84 -14.67 4.23
N LEU A 240 3.05 -15.94 3.90
CA LEU A 240 2.09 -16.72 3.11
C LEU A 240 0.79 -16.98 3.85
N LEU A 241 0.87 -17.24 5.15
CA LEU A 241 -0.29 -17.55 5.99
C LEU A 241 -1.11 -16.33 6.41
N THR A 242 -0.55 -15.12 6.34
CA THR A 242 -1.19 -13.90 6.84
C THR A 242 -1.41 -12.83 5.78
N GLY A 243 -0.61 -12.82 4.71
CA GLY A 243 -0.71 -11.81 3.66
C GLY A 243 -0.33 -10.39 4.08
N VAL A 244 0.24 -10.19 5.28
CA VAL A 244 0.71 -8.87 5.72
C VAL A 244 1.87 -8.36 4.86
N ARG A 245 2.15 -7.06 4.91
CA ARG A 245 3.34 -6.51 4.24
C ARG A 245 4.61 -6.98 4.94
N THR A 246 5.67 -7.16 4.16
CA THR A 246 7.01 -7.46 4.70
C THR A 246 7.46 -6.44 5.75
N GLY A 247 7.12 -5.16 5.58
CA GLY A 247 7.42 -4.11 6.55
C GLY A 247 6.67 -4.30 7.88
N GLU A 248 5.41 -4.72 7.83
CA GLU A 248 4.55 -4.98 9.00
C GLU A 248 5.10 -6.17 9.79
N LEU A 249 5.38 -7.31 9.13
CA LEU A 249 5.98 -8.49 9.78
C LEU A 249 7.34 -8.21 10.40
N ARG A 250 8.19 -7.44 9.73
CA ARG A 250 9.51 -7.09 10.26
C ARG A 250 9.42 -6.19 11.49
N SER A 251 8.40 -5.35 11.58
CA SER A 251 8.18 -4.47 12.73
C SER A 251 7.37 -5.15 13.85
N ALA A 252 6.93 -6.39 13.65
CA ALA A 252 6.10 -7.09 14.61
C ALA A 252 6.83 -7.30 15.93
N VAL A 253 6.14 -7.02 17.03
CA VAL A 253 6.62 -7.29 18.39
C VAL A 253 5.72 -8.33 19.06
N PRO A 254 6.24 -9.16 19.99
CA PRO A 254 5.47 -10.22 20.64
C PRO A 254 4.12 -9.79 21.21
N GLU A 255 4.06 -8.58 21.77
CA GLU A 255 2.88 -8.04 22.47
C GLU A 255 1.69 -7.77 21.54
N GLN A 256 1.91 -7.78 20.22
CA GLN A 256 0.85 -7.61 19.22
C GLN A 256 0.06 -8.89 18.94
N PHE A 257 0.54 -10.05 19.41
CA PHE A 257 -0.06 -11.35 19.10
C PHE A 257 -0.92 -11.85 20.26
N ASP A 258 -2.24 -11.81 20.07
CA ASP A 258 -3.20 -12.45 20.94
C ASP A 258 -3.43 -13.88 20.42
N LEU A 259 -2.65 -14.82 20.96
CA LEU A 259 -2.69 -16.23 20.53
C LEU A 259 -3.93 -16.97 21.02
N GLU A 260 -4.57 -16.49 22.09
CA GLU A 260 -5.82 -17.07 22.60
C GLU A 260 -6.97 -16.76 21.65
N ARG A 261 -7.07 -15.50 21.19
CA ARG A 261 -8.05 -15.09 20.16
C ARG A 261 -7.61 -15.41 18.74
N SER A 262 -6.40 -15.95 18.55
CA SER A 262 -5.77 -16.19 17.26
C SER A 262 -5.80 -14.94 16.36
N LEU A 263 -5.35 -13.81 16.92
CA LEU A 263 -5.34 -12.51 16.26
C LEU A 263 -3.95 -11.86 16.38
N TRP A 264 -3.54 -11.20 15.31
CA TRP A 264 -2.42 -10.27 15.34
C TRP A 264 -2.96 -8.84 15.16
N ILE A 265 -2.72 -8.02 16.18
CA ILE A 265 -3.20 -6.64 16.30
C ILE A 265 -2.07 -5.72 15.84
N VAL A 266 -2.10 -5.31 14.57
CA VAL A 266 -1.06 -4.45 13.99
C VAL A 266 -1.41 -2.98 14.27
N PRO A 267 -0.54 -2.23 14.98
CA PRO A 267 -0.81 -0.82 15.27
C PRO A 267 -0.91 0.04 14.00
N PRO A 268 -1.80 1.06 13.97
CA PRO A 268 -1.99 1.93 12.81
C PRO A 268 -0.69 2.56 12.28
N GLU A 269 0.20 2.93 13.18
CA GLU A 269 1.49 3.55 12.88
C GLU A 269 2.49 2.61 12.18
N ASN A 270 2.18 1.31 12.09
CA ASN A 270 2.97 0.31 11.36
C ASN A 270 2.34 -0.08 10.01
N VAL A 271 1.09 0.29 9.78
CA VAL A 271 0.35 0.00 8.55
C VAL A 271 0.41 1.21 7.62
N LYS A 272 1.01 1.04 6.45
CA LYS A 272 1.27 2.14 5.50
C LYS A 272 0.01 2.98 5.18
N GLN A 273 -1.14 2.32 5.06
CA GLN A 273 -2.39 3.01 4.71
C GLN A 273 -3.00 3.77 5.88
N LEU A 274 -2.94 3.19 7.08
CA LEU A 274 -3.41 3.88 8.29
C LEU A 274 -2.48 5.05 8.62
N GLN A 275 -1.17 4.93 8.42
CA GLN A 275 -0.24 6.07 8.47
C GLN A 275 -0.64 7.20 7.51
N GLU A 276 -1.08 6.87 6.29
CA GLU A 276 -1.54 7.88 5.33
C GLU A 276 -2.85 8.54 5.78
N GLN A 277 -3.78 7.76 6.34
CA GLN A 277 -5.02 8.28 6.91
C GLN A 277 -4.75 9.17 8.13
N MET A 278 -3.87 8.77 9.05
CA MET A 278 -3.42 9.57 10.20
C MET A 278 -2.91 10.95 9.73
N ARG A 279 -2.07 10.96 8.70
CA ARG A 279 -1.49 12.20 8.15
C ARG A 279 -2.52 13.08 7.45
N LYS A 280 -3.47 12.49 6.72
CA LYS A 280 -4.54 13.24 6.02
C LYS A 280 -5.57 13.81 6.97
N LYS A 281 -5.93 13.07 8.02
CA LYS A 281 -6.97 13.45 9.00
C LYS A 281 -6.41 14.11 10.26
N ASN A 282 -5.09 14.27 10.35
CA ASN A 282 -4.37 14.76 11.53
C ASN A 282 -4.79 14.03 12.83
N LYS A 283 -4.92 12.70 12.75
CA LYS A 283 -5.35 11.85 13.87
C LYS A 283 -4.18 11.09 14.47
N ASP A 284 -4.23 10.91 15.78
CA ASP A 284 -3.26 10.09 16.50
C ASP A 284 -3.55 8.58 16.34
N CYS A 285 -2.58 7.72 16.69
CA CYS A 285 -2.72 6.26 16.56
C CYS A 285 -3.80 5.69 17.48
N THR A 286 -4.13 6.38 18.57
CA THR A 286 -5.19 6.01 19.52
C THR A 286 -6.59 6.20 18.95
N GLU A 287 -6.76 7.07 17.95
CA GLU A 287 -8.05 7.40 17.35
C GLU A 287 -8.40 6.54 16.13
N ILE A 288 -7.45 5.74 15.63
CA ILE A 288 -7.64 4.89 14.47
C ILE A 288 -7.61 3.43 14.93
N PRO A 289 -8.65 2.63 14.63
CA PRO A 289 -8.67 1.22 14.99
C PRO A 289 -7.44 0.48 14.42
N PRO A 290 -6.84 -0.44 15.20
CA PRO A 290 -5.71 -1.23 14.73
C PRO A 290 -6.12 -2.15 13.59
N TYR A 291 -5.13 -2.56 12.80
CA TYR A 291 -5.36 -3.53 11.75
C TYR A 291 -5.33 -4.94 12.32
N LEU A 292 -6.50 -5.58 12.36
CA LEU A 292 -6.68 -6.93 12.88
C LEU A 292 -6.40 -7.98 11.78
N VAL A 293 -5.47 -8.89 12.07
CA VAL A 293 -5.06 -9.98 11.16
C VAL A 293 -5.42 -11.31 11.81
N PRO A 294 -6.42 -12.05 11.30
CA PRO A 294 -6.70 -13.41 11.74
C PRO A 294 -5.49 -14.32 11.53
N LEU A 295 -5.16 -15.10 12.56
CA LEU A 295 -4.08 -16.08 12.52
C LEU A 295 -4.69 -17.48 12.35
N PRO A 296 -4.45 -18.16 11.22
CA PRO A 296 -4.79 -19.57 11.12
C PRO A 296 -3.93 -20.40 12.11
N ARG A 297 -4.39 -21.62 12.44
CA ARG A 297 -3.73 -22.53 13.41
C ARG A 297 -2.24 -22.71 13.13
N GLN A 298 -1.88 -22.85 11.85
CA GLN A 298 -0.52 -22.94 11.35
C GLN A 298 0.31 -21.70 11.70
N ALA A 299 -0.25 -20.50 11.56
CA ALA A 299 0.44 -19.26 11.89
C ALA A 299 0.62 -19.13 13.41
N VAL A 300 -0.39 -19.50 14.20
CA VAL A 300 -0.30 -19.54 15.67
C VAL A 300 0.84 -20.46 16.12
N ALA A 301 0.96 -21.66 15.54
CA ALA A 301 2.04 -22.58 15.83
C ALA A 301 3.42 -21.98 15.54
N ILE A 302 3.58 -21.31 14.39
CA ILE A 302 4.83 -20.65 14.03
C ILE A 302 5.16 -19.50 14.99
N VAL A 303 4.17 -18.68 15.36
CA VAL A 303 4.39 -17.59 16.32
C VAL A 303 4.80 -18.15 17.68
N ARG A 304 4.16 -19.21 18.17
CA ARG A 304 4.56 -19.88 19.42
C ARG A 304 6.01 -20.37 19.36
N GLU A 305 6.42 -20.97 18.24
CA GLU A 305 7.79 -21.44 18.06
C GLU A 305 8.80 -20.28 18.09
N LEU A 306 8.52 -19.19 17.36
CA LEU A 306 9.35 -17.98 17.37
C LEU A 306 9.44 -17.33 18.76
N LEU A 307 8.36 -17.40 19.55
CA LEU A 307 8.33 -16.88 20.92
C LEU A 307 9.07 -17.79 21.91
N ARG A 308 9.04 -19.12 21.73
CA ARG A 308 9.82 -20.07 22.53
C ARG A 308 11.33 -19.87 22.35
N ALA A 309 11.76 -19.62 21.11
CA ALA A 309 13.15 -19.35 20.78
C ALA A 309 13.60 -17.90 21.07
N LYS A 310 12.73 -17.07 21.67
CA LYS A 310 13.01 -15.65 21.92
C LYS A 310 14.06 -15.49 23.03
N SER A 311 15.11 -14.74 22.73
CA SER A 311 16.08 -14.34 23.78
C SER A 311 15.54 -13.19 24.66
N PRO A 312 15.95 -13.06 25.93
CA PRO A 312 15.49 -11.97 26.80
C PRO A 312 15.75 -10.55 26.24
N ALA A 313 16.85 -10.38 25.49
CA ALA A 313 17.21 -9.09 24.87
C ALA A 313 16.47 -8.81 23.55
N GLN A 314 15.65 -9.73 23.06
CA GLN A 314 14.96 -9.62 21.77
C GLN A 314 13.72 -8.75 21.85
N ARG A 315 13.67 -7.73 21.00
CA ARG A 315 12.52 -6.81 20.90
C ARG A 315 11.48 -7.23 19.86
N TYR A 316 11.92 -7.71 18.71
CA TYR A 316 11.05 -8.01 17.57
C TYR A 316 10.76 -9.51 17.48
N LEU A 317 9.64 -9.88 16.86
CA LEU A 317 9.34 -11.29 16.58
C LEU A 317 10.44 -11.93 15.70
N LEU A 318 10.93 -11.18 14.71
CA LEU A 318 12.03 -11.57 13.83
C LEU A 318 13.27 -10.70 14.08
N PRO A 319 14.19 -11.11 14.98
CA PRO A 319 15.37 -10.32 15.35
C PRO A 319 16.47 -10.38 14.30
N HIS A 320 17.34 -9.37 14.29
CA HIS A 320 18.58 -9.42 13.55
C HIS A 320 19.53 -10.48 14.15
N ARG A 321 20.16 -11.29 13.29
CA ARG A 321 21.02 -12.43 13.67
C ARG A 321 22.03 -12.13 14.78
N SER A 322 22.71 -10.99 14.69
CA SER A 322 23.77 -10.58 15.64
C SER A 322 23.35 -9.47 16.59
N LYS A 323 22.15 -8.92 16.45
CA LYS A 323 21.71 -7.72 17.18
C LYS A 323 20.27 -7.91 17.64
N PRO A 324 20.02 -8.57 18.78
CA PRO A 324 18.69 -9.02 19.18
C PRO A 324 17.68 -7.88 19.38
N ARG A 325 18.15 -6.66 19.67
CA ARG A 325 17.31 -5.45 19.77
C ARG A 325 16.90 -4.85 18.42
N GLU A 326 17.57 -5.21 17.34
CA GLU A 326 17.23 -4.80 15.97
C GLU A 326 16.40 -5.90 15.28
N ARG A 327 15.56 -5.50 14.32
CA ARG A 327 14.80 -6.43 13.47
C ARG A 327 15.61 -6.91 12.28
N ILE A 328 15.19 -8.00 11.63
CA ILE A 328 15.77 -8.43 10.36
C ILE A 328 15.77 -7.31 9.30
N SER A 329 16.75 -7.35 8.40
CA SER A 329 16.88 -6.41 7.28
C SER A 329 15.71 -6.55 6.28
N GLU A 330 15.44 -5.49 5.52
CA GLU A 330 14.41 -5.46 4.47
C GLU A 330 14.71 -6.45 3.34
N ASN A 331 15.99 -6.79 3.20
CA ASN A 331 16.48 -7.71 2.19
C ASN A 331 16.50 -9.17 2.67
N THR A 332 16.36 -9.46 3.96
CA THR A 332 16.55 -10.81 4.51
C THR A 332 15.62 -11.83 3.85
N LEU A 333 14.32 -11.55 3.82
CA LEU A 333 13.32 -12.45 3.23
C LEU A 333 13.49 -12.58 1.70
N ASN A 334 13.75 -11.47 1.00
CA ASN A 334 14.01 -11.49 -0.44
C ASN A 334 15.33 -12.22 -0.80
N ALA A 335 16.35 -12.14 0.05
CA ALA A 335 17.59 -12.88 -0.13
C ALA A 335 17.36 -14.39 0.03
N ALA A 336 16.52 -14.80 0.97
CA ALA A 336 16.11 -16.20 1.11
C ALA A 336 15.36 -16.71 -0.14
N LEU A 337 14.38 -15.95 -0.64
CA LEU A 337 13.69 -16.28 -1.91
C LEU A 337 14.68 -16.45 -3.07
N LYS A 338 15.65 -15.54 -3.20
CA LYS A 338 16.71 -15.64 -4.23
C LYS A 338 17.56 -16.90 -4.07
N ARG A 339 17.96 -17.26 -2.84
CA ARG A 339 18.74 -18.47 -2.56
C ARG A 339 17.97 -19.75 -2.88
N MET A 340 16.64 -19.74 -2.74
CA MET A 340 15.77 -20.86 -3.14
C MET A 340 15.54 -20.94 -4.66
N GLY A 341 16.16 -20.07 -5.46
CA GLY A 341 16.04 -20.06 -6.92
C GLY A 341 14.87 -19.23 -7.46
N TYR A 342 14.15 -18.49 -6.62
CA TYR A 342 13.00 -17.66 -7.02
C TYR A 342 13.37 -16.22 -7.39
N LYS A 343 14.64 -15.98 -7.77
CA LYS A 343 15.06 -14.68 -8.30
C LYS A 343 14.22 -14.37 -9.55
N ASP A 344 13.67 -13.16 -9.60
CA ASP A 344 12.81 -12.66 -10.68
C ASP A 344 11.47 -13.43 -10.87
N GLN A 345 11.17 -14.41 -10.01
CA GLN A 345 9.91 -15.19 -10.02
C GLN A 345 9.02 -14.90 -8.81
N LEU A 346 9.60 -14.63 -7.65
CA LEU A 346 8.85 -14.26 -6.45
C LEU A 346 9.62 -13.24 -5.62
N THR A 347 8.91 -12.24 -5.13
CA THR A 347 9.42 -11.29 -4.14
C THR A 347 8.56 -11.33 -2.89
N GLY A 348 9.06 -10.82 -1.76
CA GLY A 348 8.27 -10.71 -0.54
C GLY A 348 7.01 -9.85 -0.71
N HIS A 349 7.01 -8.89 -1.65
CA HIS A 349 5.79 -8.18 -2.04
C HIS A 349 4.91 -9.01 -2.98
N GLY A 350 5.51 -9.79 -3.88
CA GLY A 350 4.84 -10.73 -4.76
C GLY A 350 4.01 -11.78 -4.02
N ILE A 351 4.42 -12.22 -2.82
CA ILE A 351 3.63 -13.13 -1.97
C ILE A 351 2.20 -12.62 -1.76
N ARG A 352 2.03 -11.31 -1.58
CA ARG A 352 0.70 -10.71 -1.42
C ARG A 352 -0.13 -10.75 -2.70
N ALA A 353 0.51 -10.56 -3.85
CA ALA A 353 -0.15 -10.72 -5.14
C ALA A 353 -0.54 -12.19 -5.39
N THR A 354 0.32 -13.14 -4.98
CA THR A 354 0.00 -14.58 -5.00
C THR A 354 -1.24 -14.88 -4.15
N ILE A 355 -1.28 -14.43 -2.90
CA ILE A 355 -2.44 -14.65 -2.01
C ILE A 355 -3.69 -13.98 -2.57
N SER A 356 -3.60 -12.71 -2.98
CA SER A 356 -4.72 -11.97 -3.57
C SER A 356 -5.30 -12.72 -4.77
N THR A 357 -4.44 -13.14 -5.68
CA THR A 357 -4.83 -13.85 -6.90
C THR A 357 -5.48 -15.19 -6.56
N ALA A 358 -4.83 -15.99 -5.71
CA ALA A 358 -5.33 -17.30 -5.32
C ALA A 358 -6.68 -17.23 -4.60
N LEU A 359 -6.84 -16.32 -3.64
CA LEU A 359 -8.10 -16.17 -2.90
C LEU A 359 -9.25 -15.70 -3.81
N ASN A 360 -8.98 -14.81 -4.77
CA ASN A 360 -9.99 -14.41 -5.76
C ASN A 360 -10.33 -15.57 -6.72
N GLU A 361 -9.34 -16.35 -7.16
CA GLU A 361 -9.54 -17.53 -8.02
C GLU A 361 -10.33 -18.64 -7.28
N LEU A 362 -10.17 -18.77 -5.96
CA LEU A 362 -10.96 -19.66 -5.09
C LEU A 362 -12.40 -19.15 -4.83
N GLY A 363 -12.75 -17.94 -5.29
CA GLY A 363 -14.11 -17.40 -5.22
C GLY A 363 -14.46 -16.72 -3.89
N TYR A 364 -13.47 -16.33 -3.08
CA TYR A 364 -13.72 -15.57 -1.86
C TYR A 364 -14.23 -14.14 -2.16
N HIS A 365 -14.99 -13.58 -1.20
CA HIS A 365 -15.51 -12.22 -1.36
C HIS A 365 -14.37 -11.20 -1.45
N LYS A 366 -14.41 -10.36 -2.49
CA LYS A 366 -13.35 -9.38 -2.78
C LYS A 366 -13.03 -8.50 -1.57
N ASP A 367 -14.05 -8.01 -0.87
CA ASP A 367 -13.84 -7.11 0.27
C ASP A 367 -13.11 -7.80 1.43
N TRP A 368 -13.25 -9.13 1.60
CA TRP A 368 -12.50 -9.88 2.61
C TRP A 368 -11.02 -9.98 2.24
N VAL A 369 -10.74 -10.23 0.95
CA VAL A 369 -9.37 -10.31 0.42
C VAL A 369 -8.68 -8.94 0.51
N GLU A 370 -9.35 -7.88 0.09
CA GLU A 370 -8.82 -6.51 0.16
C GLU A 370 -8.61 -6.06 1.62
N ALA A 371 -9.55 -6.40 2.52
CA ALA A 371 -9.40 -6.15 3.96
C ALA A 371 -8.22 -6.93 4.58
N GLN A 372 -8.01 -8.20 4.20
CA GLN A 372 -6.88 -9.03 4.64
C GLN A 372 -5.52 -8.56 4.12
N LEU A 373 -5.52 -7.86 2.99
CA LEU A 373 -4.30 -7.27 2.48
C LEU A 373 -4.11 -5.86 3.02
N SER A 374 -5.05 -5.30 3.80
CA SER A 374 -5.04 -3.87 4.15
C SER A 374 -4.80 -3.06 2.88
N HIS A 375 -5.66 -3.25 1.87
CA HIS A 375 -5.71 -2.42 0.67
C HIS A 375 -6.63 -1.22 0.90
N ALA A 376 -6.30 -0.08 0.28
CA ALA A 376 -7.02 1.16 0.53
C ALA A 376 -8.24 1.07 -0.37
N ASP A 377 -9.43 1.04 0.24
CA ASP A 377 -10.65 1.04 -0.53
C ASP A 377 -10.69 2.32 -1.40
N THR A 378 -11.01 2.15 -2.68
CA THR A 378 -11.06 3.28 -3.62
C THR A 378 -12.22 4.21 -3.28
N ASN A 379 -13.23 3.69 -2.58
CA ASN A 379 -14.34 4.47 -2.04
C ASN A 379 -14.01 5.00 -0.64
N GLN A 380 -13.70 6.31 -0.56
CA GLN A 380 -13.39 7.02 0.70
C GLN A 380 -14.47 6.90 1.78
N ILE A 381 -15.73 6.64 1.39
CA ILE A 381 -16.88 6.49 2.29
C ILE A 381 -16.87 5.14 3.03
N ARG A 382 -16.35 4.07 2.42
CA ARG A 382 -16.28 2.72 3.02
C ARG A 382 -15.01 2.48 3.84
N ALA A 383 -13.97 3.26 3.59
CA ALA A 383 -12.64 3.08 4.18
C ALA A 383 -12.57 3.25 5.72
N SER A 384 -13.57 3.86 6.36
CA SER A 384 -13.59 4.09 7.81
C SER A 384 -14.13 2.93 8.65
N TYR A 385 -14.83 1.95 8.07
CA TYR A 385 -15.57 0.92 8.83
C TYR A 385 -15.07 -0.54 8.61
N ASN A 386 -14.30 -0.82 7.56
CA ASN A 386 -14.06 -2.19 7.09
C ASN A 386 -13.09 -3.08 7.89
N HIS A 387 -12.21 -2.54 8.75
CA HIS A 387 -11.12 -3.36 9.32
C HIS A 387 -11.58 -4.35 10.42
N ALA A 388 -12.62 -3.99 11.19
CA ALA A 388 -13.18 -4.84 12.24
C ALA A 388 -14.38 -5.67 11.77
N GLU A 389 -15.15 -5.17 10.81
CA GLU A 389 -16.44 -5.74 10.41
C GLU A 389 -16.34 -7.16 9.81
N TYR A 390 -15.22 -7.49 9.16
CA TYR A 390 -15.04 -8.77 8.46
C TYR A 390 -14.07 -9.75 9.13
N VAL A 391 -13.69 -9.55 10.39
CA VAL A 391 -12.63 -10.36 11.05
C VAL A 391 -12.98 -11.85 11.08
N GLU A 392 -14.22 -12.22 11.41
CA GLU A 392 -14.61 -13.63 11.53
C GLU A 392 -14.74 -14.32 10.16
N GLN A 393 -15.23 -13.62 9.14
CA GLN A 393 -15.26 -14.13 7.77
C GLN A 393 -13.84 -14.32 7.22
N ARG A 394 -12.93 -13.37 7.50
CA ARG A 394 -11.51 -13.48 7.16
C ARG A 394 -10.83 -14.62 7.92
N ARG A 395 -11.23 -14.89 9.17
CA ARG A 395 -10.70 -16.02 9.95
C ARG A 395 -10.97 -17.35 9.26
N ALA A 396 -12.20 -17.59 8.84
CA ALA A 396 -12.56 -18.81 8.10
C ALA A 396 -11.80 -18.89 6.76
N MET A 397 -11.76 -17.80 6.00
CA MET A 397 -11.03 -17.71 4.73
C MET A 397 -9.54 -18.02 4.90
N MET A 398 -8.88 -17.41 5.89
CA MET A 398 -7.45 -17.60 6.10
C MET A 398 -7.12 -18.98 6.69
N GLN A 399 -8.06 -19.60 7.42
CA GLN A 399 -7.89 -20.99 7.87
C GLN A 399 -7.98 -21.97 6.69
N ASP A 400 -8.98 -21.86 5.82
CA ASP A 400 -9.08 -22.72 4.61
C ASP A 400 -7.86 -22.51 3.69
N TRP A 401 -7.41 -21.26 3.51
CA TRP A 401 -6.18 -20.97 2.79
C TRP A 401 -4.97 -21.69 3.39
N ALA A 402 -4.79 -21.63 4.71
CA ALA A 402 -3.69 -22.30 5.38
C ALA A 402 -3.76 -23.83 5.25
N ASP A 403 -4.96 -24.41 5.39
CA ASP A 403 -5.19 -25.84 5.25
C ASP A 403 -4.87 -26.32 3.82
N ARG A 404 -5.19 -25.52 2.79
CA ARG A 404 -4.82 -25.80 1.39
C ARG A 404 -3.31 -25.74 1.16
N LEU A 405 -2.62 -24.77 1.76
CA LEU A 405 -1.16 -24.69 1.66
C LEU A 405 -0.50 -25.96 2.22
N ASP A 406 -0.96 -26.45 3.38
CA ASP A 406 -0.42 -27.70 3.93
C ASP A 406 -0.76 -28.91 3.04
N GLN A 407 -1.97 -28.98 2.48
CA GLN A 407 -2.34 -30.04 1.53
C GLN A 407 -1.46 -30.04 0.28
N TRP A 408 -1.25 -28.87 -0.33
CA TRP A 408 -0.38 -28.73 -1.51
C TRP A 408 1.08 -29.02 -1.20
N GLU A 409 1.57 -28.65 -0.02
CA GLU A 409 2.91 -29.02 0.45
C GLU A 409 3.03 -30.55 0.54
N MET A 410 2.07 -31.22 1.16
CA MET A 410 2.07 -32.68 1.30
C MET A 410 1.98 -33.40 -0.05
N GLN A 411 1.15 -32.93 -0.97
CA GLN A 411 1.07 -33.46 -2.34
C GLN A 411 2.41 -33.27 -3.08
N GLY A 412 3.04 -32.11 -2.94
CA GLY A 412 4.36 -31.84 -3.52
C GLY A 412 5.46 -32.76 -2.97
N LEU A 413 5.42 -33.08 -1.67
CA LEU A 413 6.35 -34.04 -1.05
C LEU A 413 6.14 -35.47 -1.54
N GLN A 414 4.90 -35.86 -1.87
CA GLN A 414 4.59 -37.18 -2.40
C GLN A 414 4.96 -37.33 -3.89
N ALA A 415 4.91 -36.24 -4.66
CA ALA A 415 5.19 -36.23 -6.09
C ALA A 415 6.69 -36.21 -6.45
N ASP A 416 7.59 -35.87 -5.51
CA ASP A 416 9.04 -35.82 -5.72
C ASP A 416 9.81 -36.69 -4.70
N PRO A 417 9.88 -38.03 -4.91
CA PRO A 417 10.56 -38.95 -3.99
C PRO A 417 12.07 -38.74 -3.90
N GLN A 418 12.69 -38.02 -4.85
CA GLN A 418 14.13 -37.76 -4.86
C GLN A 418 14.57 -36.67 -3.88
N MET A 419 13.62 -35.97 -3.23
CA MET A 419 13.87 -35.02 -2.15
C MET A 419 13.57 -35.57 -0.74
N ALA A 420 13.28 -36.87 -0.60
CA ALA A 420 13.23 -37.56 0.69
C ALA A 420 14.67 -37.76 1.26
N PRO A 421 14.89 -37.71 2.58
CA PRO A 421 16.22 -37.45 3.14
C PRO A 421 17.18 -38.64 2.94
N SER A 422 18.18 -38.49 2.07
CA SER A 422 19.41 -39.28 2.14
C SER A 422 20.27 -38.73 3.29
N MET A 423 20.14 -39.28 4.49
CA MET A 423 21.15 -39.12 5.54
C MET A 423 22.42 -39.87 5.13
N GLN A 424 23.28 -39.25 4.34
CA GLN A 424 24.69 -39.65 4.28
C GLN A 424 25.57 -38.40 4.36
N ARG A 425 26.01 -38.13 5.59
CA ARG A 425 27.08 -37.17 5.87
C ARG A 425 28.38 -37.74 5.31
N LYS A 426 28.91 -37.09 4.27
CA LYS A 426 30.29 -37.25 3.80
C LYS A 426 31.24 -36.85 4.93
N ARG A 427 31.77 -37.83 5.69
CA ARG A 427 32.91 -37.62 6.58
C ARG A 427 34.15 -37.43 5.70
N ARG A 428 34.83 -36.28 5.85
CA ARG A 428 36.17 -36.06 5.30
C ARG A 428 37.14 -37.00 6.02
N GLY A 429 38.04 -37.59 5.24
CA GLY A 429 39.04 -38.55 5.71
C GLY A 429 40.15 -37.95 6.56
N GLY A 430 40.82 -38.86 7.26
CA GLY A 430 42.09 -38.73 7.95
C GLY A 430 42.55 -40.14 8.33
N ASP A 431 43.76 -40.50 7.89
CA ASP A 431 44.36 -41.84 7.82
C ASP A 431 44.62 -42.56 9.15
N GLY A 432 44.74 -43.90 9.09
CA GLY A 432 45.43 -44.75 10.07
C GLY A 432 44.81 -46.16 10.26
N PRO A 433 45.53 -47.28 9.99
CA PRO A 433 44.94 -48.63 9.97
C PRO A 433 45.24 -49.52 11.20
N LEU A 434 44.55 -50.68 11.23
CA LEU A 434 44.74 -51.92 12.06
C LEU A 434 44.00 -51.93 13.42
N SER A 435 43.27 -52.95 13.88
CA SER A 435 43.04 -54.38 13.53
C SER A 435 41.69 -54.86 14.17
N PRO A 436 41.16 -56.08 13.85
CA PRO A 436 39.76 -56.47 14.12
C PRO A 436 39.56 -57.40 15.35
N VAL A 437 38.30 -57.84 15.56
CA VAL A 437 37.79 -59.05 16.30
C VAL A 437 37.00 -58.74 17.61
N PRO A 438 35.89 -59.44 17.98
CA PRO A 438 34.74 -59.93 17.20
C PRO A 438 33.37 -59.67 17.91
N ALA A 439 32.29 -60.19 17.30
CA ALA A 439 30.89 -60.15 17.72
C ALA A 439 30.54 -60.99 18.96
N VAL A 440 29.51 -60.55 19.71
CA VAL A 440 28.75 -61.38 20.65
C VAL A 440 27.25 -61.06 20.50
N GLU A 441 26.44 -62.11 20.36
CA GLU A 441 24.98 -62.14 20.21
C GLU A 441 24.20 -61.82 21.51
N PRO A 442 22.89 -61.49 21.41
CA PRO A 442 22.07 -61.00 22.53
C PRO A 442 21.12 -62.06 23.13
N LEU A 443 20.79 -61.93 24.42
CA LEU A 443 19.74 -62.71 25.13
C LEU A 443 19.17 -61.86 26.31
N PRO A 444 17.99 -62.18 26.90
CA PRO A 444 16.69 -61.68 26.46
C PRO A 444 15.87 -60.98 27.58
N ILE A 445 14.74 -60.40 27.19
CA ILE A 445 13.76 -59.71 28.06
C ILE A 445 12.86 -60.72 28.81
N ARG A 446 12.70 -60.50 30.13
CA ARG A 446 11.53 -60.83 30.98
C ARG A 446 11.31 -59.57 31.84
N GLY A 447 10.16 -58.92 31.93
CA GLY A 447 8.80 -59.44 32.12
C GLY A 447 8.43 -59.27 33.60
N GLY A 448 7.77 -58.17 33.96
CA GLY A 448 7.30 -57.93 35.34
C GLY A 448 6.64 -56.56 35.55
N HIS A 449 5.34 -56.58 35.80
CA HIS A 449 4.49 -55.46 36.21
C HIS A 449 4.80 -54.99 37.63
N MET A 450 4.71 -53.67 37.93
CA MET A 450 3.80 -53.10 38.95
C MET A 450 4.01 -51.60 39.19
N GLU A 451 2.87 -50.90 39.17
CA GLU A 451 2.39 -49.85 40.09
C GLU A 451 3.10 -48.51 40.33
N ILE A 452 2.20 -47.54 40.56
CA ILE A 452 2.30 -46.08 40.55
C ILE A 452 2.62 -45.59 41.97
N ALA A 453 3.56 -44.64 42.12
CA ALA A 453 3.51 -43.64 43.20
C ALA A 453 4.39 -42.41 42.85
N SER A 454 3.90 -41.27 43.30
CA SER A 454 4.29 -39.90 42.95
C SER A 454 5.47 -39.34 43.76
N ALA A 455 6.12 -38.31 43.20
CA ALA A 455 6.70 -37.10 43.84
C ALA A 455 8.22 -36.84 43.65
N GLU A 456 8.49 -35.83 42.82
CA GLU A 456 9.41 -34.67 42.96
C GLU A 456 10.93 -34.79 43.29
N VAL A 457 11.71 -34.34 42.30
CA VAL A 457 12.90 -33.43 42.29
C VAL A 457 14.28 -33.99 42.72
N VAL A 458 15.25 -33.99 41.78
CA VAL A 458 16.50 -33.18 41.74
C VAL A 458 17.33 -33.57 40.48
N GLU A 459 18.00 -32.56 39.93
CA GLU A 459 18.72 -32.41 38.66
C GLU A 459 19.94 -33.32 38.42
N GLY A 460 20.32 -33.51 37.13
CA GLY A 460 21.68 -33.91 36.75
C GLY A 460 21.84 -34.52 35.36
N GLU A 461 21.99 -33.65 34.35
CA GLU A 461 22.77 -33.78 33.09
C GLU A 461 22.79 -35.09 32.25
N GLY A 462 22.39 -34.96 30.98
CA GLY A 462 22.69 -35.95 29.94
C GLY A 462 22.11 -35.58 28.57
N ASP A 463 22.99 -35.09 27.69
CA ASP A 463 22.79 -34.64 26.31
C ASP A 463 22.11 -35.69 25.40
N GLU A 464 20.89 -35.38 24.92
CA GLU A 464 20.39 -35.93 23.65
C GLU A 464 19.76 -34.83 22.80
N THR A 465 20.44 -34.51 21.70
CA THR A 465 20.02 -33.55 20.68
C THR A 465 18.90 -34.13 19.81
N GLU A 466 17.67 -34.17 20.32
CA GLU A 466 16.48 -34.41 19.50
C GLU A 466 16.14 -33.19 18.64
N ARG A 467 16.51 -33.27 17.35
CA ARG A 467 16.00 -32.34 16.33
C ARG A 467 14.52 -32.65 16.06
N SER A 468 13.67 -31.84 16.69
CA SER A 468 12.21 -31.78 16.57
C SER A 468 11.63 -31.95 15.15
N PRO A 469 10.73 -32.94 14.91
CA PRO A 469 9.93 -33.07 13.69
C PRO A 469 8.65 -32.23 13.78
N VAL A 470 8.78 -30.90 13.87
CA VAL A 470 7.68 -30.02 14.35
C VAL A 470 6.65 -29.56 13.29
N LEU A 471 6.69 -30.05 12.04
CA LEU A 471 5.77 -29.53 11.01
C LEU A 471 4.78 -30.53 10.41
N THR A 472 4.51 -31.67 11.08
CA THR A 472 3.41 -32.56 10.64
C THR A 472 2.63 -33.31 11.74
N LEU A 473 2.78 -32.99 13.04
CA LEU A 473 2.10 -33.73 14.12
C LEU A 473 1.36 -32.87 15.17
N ILE A 474 0.83 -31.71 14.80
CA ILE A 474 -0.19 -31.00 15.63
C ILE A 474 -1.56 -31.07 14.95
N ALA A 475 -1.90 -32.25 14.45
CA ALA A 475 -3.23 -32.57 13.95
C ALA A 475 -3.61 -33.98 14.38
N ARG A 476 -3.56 -34.26 15.69
CA ARG A 476 -4.40 -35.28 16.31
C ARG A 476 -4.41 -35.05 17.82
N ASN A 477 -5.63 -34.99 18.34
CA ASN A 477 -5.99 -35.00 19.76
C ASN A 477 -6.06 -33.63 20.45
N ASP A 478 -7.05 -32.84 20.06
CA ASP A 478 -7.76 -31.99 21.00
C ASP A 478 -9.25 -32.10 20.65
N GLN A 479 -10.01 -32.88 21.44
CA GLN A 479 -11.47 -32.98 21.30
C GLN A 479 -12.09 -31.67 21.80
N ARG A 480 -12.06 -30.63 20.98
CA ARG A 480 -12.96 -29.48 21.13
C ARG A 480 -14.16 -29.71 20.20
N PRO A 481 -15.39 -29.38 20.64
CA PRO A 481 -16.57 -29.61 19.83
C PRO A 481 -16.37 -28.95 18.45
N GLN A 482 -16.70 -29.70 17.39
CA GLN A 482 -16.72 -29.13 16.04
C GLN A 482 -17.55 -27.85 16.07
N PRO A 483 -17.15 -26.79 15.34
CA PRO A 483 -17.88 -25.54 15.36
C PRO A 483 -19.32 -25.82 14.94
N VAL A 484 -20.24 -25.66 15.90
CA VAL A 484 -21.68 -25.74 15.64
C VAL A 484 -21.98 -24.61 14.68
N LEU A 485 -22.36 -24.95 13.45
CA LEU A 485 -22.74 -23.97 12.43
C LEU A 485 -23.81 -23.05 13.05
N THR A 486 -23.51 -21.76 13.11
CA THR A 486 -24.50 -20.78 13.57
C THR A 486 -25.73 -20.84 12.67
N ASP A 487 -26.91 -20.46 13.17
CA ASP A 487 -28.14 -20.56 12.37
C ASP A 487 -28.01 -19.80 11.04
N ILE A 488 -27.30 -18.66 11.05
CA ILE A 488 -26.95 -17.88 9.86
C ILE A 488 -26.04 -18.66 8.89
N GLN A 489 -25.09 -19.45 9.39
CA GLN A 489 -24.23 -20.30 8.56
C GLN A 489 -25.00 -21.48 7.96
N ARG A 490 -25.94 -22.07 8.72
CA ARG A 490 -26.84 -23.11 8.21
C ARG A 490 -27.78 -22.56 7.14
N GLU A 491 -28.35 -21.39 7.36
CA GLU A 491 -29.19 -20.70 6.37
C GLU A 491 -28.42 -20.39 5.09
N ARG A 492 -27.19 -19.89 5.19
CA ARG A 492 -26.35 -19.62 4.01
C ARG A 492 -25.92 -20.89 3.28
N ALA A 493 -25.59 -21.95 4.00
CA ALA A 493 -25.30 -23.25 3.41
C ALA A 493 -26.52 -23.82 2.68
N LEU A 494 -27.71 -23.67 3.26
CA LEU A 494 -28.97 -24.10 2.65
C LEU A 494 -29.32 -23.28 1.40
N VAL A 495 -29.14 -21.97 1.43
CA VAL A 495 -29.32 -21.10 0.25
C VAL A 495 -28.32 -21.45 -0.85
N LEU A 496 -27.06 -21.75 -0.50
CA LEU A 496 -26.05 -22.20 -1.46
C LEU A 496 -26.38 -23.57 -2.06
N ALA A 497 -26.73 -24.55 -1.23
CA ALA A 497 -27.16 -25.87 -1.69
C ALA A 497 -28.39 -25.78 -2.58
N THR A 498 -29.34 -24.90 -2.24
CA THR A 498 -30.52 -24.63 -3.08
C THR A 498 -30.12 -23.99 -4.40
N PHE A 499 -29.23 -22.99 -4.40
CA PHE A 499 -28.73 -22.36 -5.64
C PHE A 499 -28.06 -23.37 -6.58
N GLU A 500 -27.26 -24.27 -6.02
CA GLU A 500 -26.49 -25.25 -6.79
C GLU A 500 -27.29 -26.51 -7.14
N SER A 501 -28.52 -26.63 -6.62
CA SER A 501 -29.43 -27.73 -6.93
C SER A 501 -29.57 -27.94 -8.44
N PRO A 502 -29.61 -29.21 -8.92
CA PRO A 502 -29.82 -29.52 -10.33
C PRO A 502 -31.08 -28.87 -10.95
N HIS A 503 -32.09 -28.63 -10.12
CA HIS A 503 -33.35 -27.98 -10.51
C HIS A 503 -33.21 -26.48 -10.78
N ASN A 504 -32.11 -25.85 -10.32
CA ASN A 504 -31.81 -24.46 -10.63
C ASN A 504 -30.80 -24.41 -11.77
N LEU A 505 -31.31 -24.21 -12.98
CA LEU A 505 -30.54 -24.32 -14.20
C LEU A 505 -29.69 -23.07 -14.45
N PRO A 506 -28.41 -23.20 -14.83
CA PRO A 506 -27.64 -22.08 -15.34
C PRO A 506 -28.34 -21.46 -16.55
N LEU A 507 -28.27 -20.13 -16.68
CA LEU A 507 -28.91 -19.39 -17.78
C LEU A 507 -28.67 -20.00 -19.19
N PRO A 508 -27.46 -20.47 -19.55
CA PRO A 508 -27.24 -21.12 -20.86
C PRO A 508 -28.03 -22.42 -21.03
N ALA A 509 -28.17 -23.22 -19.98
CA ALA A 509 -28.89 -24.49 -20.01
C ALA A 509 -30.40 -24.25 -20.14
N PHE A 510 -30.95 -23.31 -19.36
CA PHE A 510 -32.36 -22.93 -19.44
C PHE A 510 -32.71 -22.35 -20.83
N ALA A 511 -31.87 -21.45 -21.36
CA ALA A 511 -32.06 -20.87 -22.69
C ALA A 511 -32.14 -21.94 -23.80
N LYS A 512 -31.29 -22.98 -23.70
CA LYS A 512 -31.29 -24.11 -24.63
C LYS A 512 -32.58 -24.92 -24.57
N LEU A 513 -33.12 -25.18 -23.38
CA LEU A 513 -34.36 -25.95 -23.20
C LEU A 513 -35.59 -25.21 -23.72
N VAL A 514 -35.65 -23.88 -23.56
CA VAL A 514 -36.78 -23.06 -24.04
C VAL A 514 -36.64 -22.68 -25.53
N GLY A 515 -35.52 -23.01 -26.18
CA GLY A 515 -35.27 -22.63 -27.58
C GLY A 515 -35.10 -21.12 -27.80
N LYS A 516 -34.70 -20.38 -26.76
CA LYS A 516 -34.52 -18.91 -26.79
C LYS A 516 -33.04 -18.54 -26.71
N SER A 517 -32.67 -17.38 -27.25
CA SER A 517 -31.32 -16.85 -27.08
C SER A 517 -31.06 -16.42 -25.63
N ARG A 518 -29.80 -16.48 -25.19
CA ARG A 518 -29.38 -16.00 -23.84
C ARG A 518 -29.80 -14.55 -23.61
N HIS A 519 -29.75 -13.71 -24.64
CA HIS A 519 -30.17 -12.32 -24.56
C HIS A 519 -31.69 -12.19 -24.37
N GLN A 520 -32.50 -13.03 -25.03
CA GLN A 520 -33.94 -13.04 -24.83
C GLN A 520 -34.32 -13.45 -23.40
N ILE A 521 -33.63 -14.46 -22.83
CA ILE A 521 -33.84 -14.87 -21.43
C ILE A 521 -33.47 -13.74 -20.46
N ASN A 522 -32.34 -13.05 -20.67
CA ASN A 522 -31.98 -11.88 -19.87
C ASN A 522 -33.01 -10.75 -19.96
N ARG A 523 -33.59 -10.51 -21.15
CA ARG A 523 -34.68 -9.54 -21.31
C ARG A 523 -35.95 -9.98 -20.59
N ASP A 524 -36.29 -11.26 -20.62
CA ASP A 524 -37.45 -11.81 -19.91
C ASP A 524 -37.27 -11.69 -18.37
N ILE A 525 -36.06 -11.87 -17.85
CA ILE A 525 -35.71 -11.63 -16.43
C ILE A 525 -35.85 -10.14 -16.09
N GLN A 526 -35.25 -9.25 -16.89
CA GLN A 526 -35.32 -7.79 -16.68
C GLN A 526 -36.75 -7.26 -16.75
N ALA A 527 -37.58 -7.84 -17.62
CA ALA A 527 -39.00 -7.54 -17.74
C ALA A 527 -39.86 -8.24 -16.67
N ARG A 528 -39.24 -8.89 -15.66
CA ARG A 528 -39.90 -9.61 -14.56
C ARG A 528 -40.88 -10.70 -15.01
N ARG A 529 -40.59 -11.34 -16.14
CA ARG A 529 -41.37 -12.48 -16.66
C ARG A 529 -40.82 -13.83 -16.19
N LEU A 530 -39.59 -13.85 -15.70
CA LEU A 530 -38.91 -15.03 -15.18
C LEU A 530 -38.30 -14.71 -13.82
N LEU A 531 -38.47 -15.62 -12.87
CA LEU A 531 -37.74 -15.59 -11.60
C LEU A 531 -36.32 -16.09 -11.84
N SER A 532 -35.33 -15.29 -11.44
CA SER A 532 -33.92 -15.70 -11.44
C SER A 532 -33.34 -15.57 -10.04
N LEU A 533 -32.64 -16.61 -9.60
CA LEU A 533 -31.81 -16.59 -8.41
C LEU A 533 -30.43 -16.06 -8.78
N SER A 534 -29.90 -15.17 -7.95
CA SER A 534 -28.53 -14.67 -8.07
C SER A 534 -27.79 -14.82 -6.75
N MET A 535 -26.54 -15.25 -6.82
CA MET A 535 -25.66 -15.35 -5.65
C MET A 535 -24.27 -14.77 -5.98
N GLY A 536 -24.08 -13.49 -5.64
CA GLY A 536 -22.82 -12.77 -5.84
C GLY A 536 -22.26 -12.96 -7.25
N ASN A 537 -21.02 -13.45 -7.34
CA ASN A 537 -20.32 -13.65 -8.61
C ASN A 537 -20.62 -15.01 -9.28
N ARG A 538 -21.48 -15.86 -8.71
CA ARG A 538 -21.79 -17.21 -9.22
C ARG A 538 -22.81 -17.22 -10.37
N GLY A 539 -23.15 -16.06 -10.90
CA GLY A 539 -24.08 -15.90 -12.02
C GLY A 539 -25.55 -16.03 -11.61
N GLN A 540 -26.41 -16.19 -12.63
CA GLN A 540 -27.85 -16.35 -12.46
C GLN A 540 -28.28 -17.79 -12.76
N ARG A 541 -29.17 -18.31 -11.94
CA ARG A 541 -29.80 -19.62 -12.14
C ARG A 541 -31.31 -19.47 -12.13
N ILE A 542 -31.96 -20.22 -13.01
CA ILE A 542 -33.39 -20.14 -13.28
C ILE A 542 -34.00 -21.47 -12.88
N PRO A 543 -34.97 -21.48 -11.95
CA PRO A 543 -35.67 -22.70 -11.58
C PRO A 543 -36.34 -23.39 -12.77
N ASP A 544 -36.14 -24.70 -12.88
CA ASP A 544 -36.61 -25.55 -13.99
C ASP A 544 -38.13 -25.68 -14.06
N TRP A 545 -38.86 -25.51 -12.97
CA TRP A 545 -40.32 -25.51 -12.97
C TRP A 545 -40.92 -24.41 -13.86
N GLN A 546 -40.16 -23.36 -14.18
CA GLN A 546 -40.60 -22.33 -15.13
C GLN A 546 -40.53 -22.78 -16.60
N LEU A 547 -40.15 -24.03 -16.85
CA LEU A 547 -40.34 -24.71 -18.14
C LEU A 547 -41.78 -25.23 -18.29
N ASP A 548 -42.50 -25.44 -17.18
CA ASP A 548 -43.92 -25.79 -17.18
C ASP A 548 -44.77 -24.53 -17.38
N PRO A 549 -45.66 -24.47 -18.40
CA PRO A 549 -46.43 -23.26 -18.71
C PRO A 549 -47.32 -22.79 -17.56
N VAL A 550 -47.97 -23.72 -16.84
CA VAL A 550 -48.91 -23.41 -15.76
C VAL A 550 -48.16 -22.77 -14.59
N ARG A 551 -47.03 -23.37 -14.21
CA ARG A 551 -46.16 -22.83 -13.13
C ARG A 551 -45.47 -21.53 -13.54
N GLN A 552 -45.10 -21.38 -14.81
CA GLN A 552 -44.50 -20.15 -15.33
C GLN A 552 -45.50 -18.99 -15.31
N ASP A 553 -46.74 -19.21 -15.74
CA ASP A 553 -47.78 -18.19 -15.76
C ASP A 553 -48.15 -17.74 -14.35
N PHE A 554 -48.22 -18.68 -13.41
CA PHE A 554 -48.39 -18.34 -12.00
C PHE A 554 -47.20 -17.57 -11.42
N THR A 555 -45.96 -18.01 -11.66
CA THR A 555 -44.76 -17.31 -11.20
C THR A 555 -44.72 -15.87 -11.73
N ARG A 556 -45.08 -15.68 -13.01
CA ARG A 556 -45.20 -14.36 -13.64
C ARG A 556 -46.30 -13.50 -12.99
N ALA A 557 -47.45 -14.09 -12.69
CA ALA A 557 -48.55 -13.41 -12.02
C ALA A 557 -48.20 -12.97 -10.59
N VAL A 558 -47.34 -13.72 -9.89
CA VAL A 558 -46.77 -13.35 -8.59
C VAL A 558 -45.76 -12.22 -8.76
N LEU A 559 -44.82 -12.35 -9.69
CA LEU A 559 -43.78 -11.33 -9.96
C LEU A 559 -44.34 -9.95 -10.35
N ALA A 560 -45.52 -9.92 -10.98
CA ALA A 560 -46.23 -8.70 -11.34
C ALA A 560 -46.94 -8.00 -10.16
N ARG A 561 -47.28 -8.74 -9.11
CA ARG A 561 -47.94 -8.21 -7.90
C ARG A 561 -46.97 -7.83 -6.79
N VAL A 562 -45.80 -8.45 -6.79
CA VAL A 562 -44.75 -8.22 -5.82
C VAL A 562 -43.81 -7.12 -6.34
N GLY A 563 -43.49 -6.13 -5.51
CA GLY A 563 -42.51 -5.07 -5.80
C GLY A 563 -41.06 -5.59 -5.89
N ASP A 564 -40.08 -4.77 -5.53
CA ASP A 564 -38.65 -5.17 -5.53
C ASP A 564 -38.27 -6.04 -4.31
N LEU A 565 -39.04 -7.12 -4.07
CA LEU A 565 -38.70 -8.12 -3.07
C LEU A 565 -37.57 -9.03 -3.54
N ASP A 566 -36.84 -9.57 -2.57
CA ASP A 566 -35.70 -10.44 -2.80
C ASP A 566 -36.10 -11.77 -3.49
N SER A 567 -35.33 -12.16 -4.52
CA SER A 567 -35.60 -13.36 -5.31
C SER A 567 -35.61 -14.66 -4.49
N TRP A 568 -34.85 -14.72 -3.39
CA TRP A 568 -34.83 -15.90 -2.50
C TRP A 568 -36.09 -16.00 -1.65
N MET A 569 -36.63 -14.86 -1.21
CA MET A 569 -37.93 -14.84 -0.51
C MET A 569 -39.04 -15.31 -1.44
N LEU A 570 -39.05 -14.84 -2.69
CA LEU A 570 -40.01 -15.26 -3.71
C LEU A 570 -39.89 -16.75 -4.03
N TYR A 571 -38.65 -17.25 -4.16
CA TYR A 571 -38.40 -18.68 -4.40
C TYR A 571 -38.96 -19.54 -3.26
N ARG A 572 -38.70 -19.18 -2.00
CA ARG A 572 -39.21 -19.90 -0.83
C ARG A 572 -40.73 -19.84 -0.76
N ALA A 573 -41.32 -18.66 -0.93
CA ALA A 573 -42.77 -18.49 -0.89
C ALA A 573 -43.50 -19.32 -1.96
N LEU A 574 -42.86 -19.64 -3.08
CA LEU A 574 -43.44 -20.47 -4.15
C LEU A 574 -43.28 -21.98 -3.90
N CYS A 575 -42.21 -22.39 -3.21
CA CYS A 575 -41.82 -23.79 -3.07
C CYS A 575 -42.10 -24.40 -1.69
N GLU A 576 -42.21 -23.58 -0.65
CA GLU A 576 -42.44 -24.08 0.71
C GLU A 576 -43.92 -24.45 0.91
N PRO A 577 -44.22 -25.60 1.51
CA PRO A 577 -45.57 -25.99 1.91
C PRO A 577 -46.25 -24.96 2.79
N VAL A 578 -47.53 -24.70 2.54
CA VAL A 578 -48.34 -23.79 3.38
C VAL A 578 -49.53 -24.56 3.95
N ASP A 579 -49.74 -24.47 5.27
CA ASP A 579 -50.82 -25.19 5.96
C ASP A 579 -52.21 -24.85 5.40
N ALA A 580 -52.42 -23.59 4.99
CA ALA A 580 -53.64 -23.13 4.35
C ALA A 580 -53.96 -23.81 3.00
N LEU A 581 -52.97 -24.46 2.39
CA LEU A 581 -53.10 -25.24 1.16
C LEU A 581 -53.10 -26.76 1.43
N GLY A 582 -53.33 -27.18 2.68
CA GLY A 582 -53.31 -28.58 3.06
C GLY A 582 -51.91 -29.22 3.00
N GLY A 583 -50.86 -28.42 3.21
CA GLY A 583 -49.47 -28.89 3.13
C GLY A 583 -48.90 -28.98 1.71
N LEU A 584 -49.61 -28.47 0.71
CA LEU A 584 -49.08 -28.28 -0.64
C LEU A 584 -48.28 -26.98 -0.74
N SER A 585 -47.24 -26.97 -1.58
CA SER A 585 -46.62 -25.71 -2.00
C SER A 585 -47.54 -24.93 -2.95
N PRO A 586 -47.42 -23.60 -3.03
CA PRO A 586 -48.20 -22.82 -3.99
C PRO A 586 -48.02 -23.27 -5.45
N LEU A 587 -46.83 -23.73 -5.84
CA LEU A 587 -46.61 -24.28 -7.19
C LEU A 587 -47.35 -25.61 -7.44
N GLU A 588 -47.56 -26.43 -6.42
CA GLU A 588 -48.33 -27.68 -6.52
C GLU A 588 -49.84 -27.40 -6.50
N ALA A 589 -50.29 -26.49 -5.64
CA ALA A 589 -51.70 -26.11 -5.53
C ALA A 589 -52.25 -25.51 -6.84
N VAL A 590 -51.43 -24.76 -7.59
CA VAL A 590 -51.81 -24.23 -8.90
C VAL A 590 -52.02 -25.34 -9.92
N VAL A 591 -51.16 -26.36 -9.92
CA VAL A 591 -51.32 -27.53 -10.79
C VAL A 591 -52.57 -28.34 -10.41
N ALA A 592 -52.94 -28.33 -9.12
CA ALA A 592 -54.18 -28.93 -8.61
C ALA A 592 -55.45 -28.07 -8.85
N GLY A 593 -55.35 -26.94 -9.55
CA GLY A 593 -56.49 -26.07 -9.89
C GLY A 593 -56.87 -25.03 -8.83
N ALA A 594 -56.13 -24.93 -7.73
CA ALA A 594 -56.37 -24.01 -6.62
C ALA A 594 -55.52 -22.71 -6.75
N ALA A 595 -55.56 -22.07 -7.92
CA ALA A 595 -54.69 -20.94 -8.23
C ALA A 595 -54.97 -19.67 -7.39
N ARG A 596 -56.23 -19.47 -6.96
CA ARG A 596 -56.64 -18.30 -6.16
C ARG A 596 -56.13 -18.44 -4.73
N GLU A 597 -56.29 -19.62 -4.16
CA GLU A 597 -55.84 -20.01 -2.83
C GLU A 597 -54.31 -19.96 -2.78
N ALA A 598 -53.63 -20.48 -3.82
CA ALA A 598 -52.18 -20.41 -3.93
C ALA A 598 -51.65 -18.97 -3.99
N MET A 599 -52.29 -18.08 -4.77
CA MET A 599 -51.92 -16.66 -4.82
C MET A 599 -52.12 -15.99 -3.46
N HIS A 600 -53.23 -16.28 -2.78
CA HIS A 600 -53.51 -15.73 -1.45
C HIS A 600 -52.48 -16.20 -0.42
N ALA A 601 -52.08 -17.48 -0.45
CA ALA A 601 -51.04 -18.05 0.39
C ALA A 601 -49.68 -17.37 0.16
N VAL A 602 -49.26 -17.19 -1.09
CA VAL A 602 -48.00 -16.51 -1.44
C VAL A 602 -47.99 -15.06 -0.93
N LEU A 603 -49.05 -14.30 -1.17
CA LEU A 603 -49.13 -12.91 -0.70
C LEU A 603 -49.19 -12.82 0.82
N GLY A 604 -49.81 -13.80 1.49
CA GLY A 604 -49.81 -13.93 2.95
C GLY A 604 -48.41 -14.18 3.52
N VAL A 605 -47.66 -15.13 2.96
CA VAL A 605 -46.27 -15.42 3.37
C VAL A 605 -45.37 -14.19 3.16
N LEU A 606 -45.62 -13.42 2.09
CA LEU A 606 -44.85 -12.20 1.79
C LEU A 606 -45.32 -10.97 2.58
N GLY A 607 -46.35 -11.08 3.43
CA GLY A 607 -46.87 -9.98 4.24
C GLY A 607 -47.55 -8.88 3.42
N LEU A 608 -48.04 -9.18 2.22
CA LEU A 608 -48.66 -8.24 1.28
C LEU A 608 -50.18 -8.27 1.27
N LEU A 609 -50.81 -8.80 2.33
CA LEU A 609 -52.26 -8.79 2.49
C LEU A 609 -52.72 -7.43 3.05
N GLY A 610 -53.15 -6.54 2.16
CA GLY A 610 -53.77 -5.25 2.49
C GLY A 610 -54.71 -4.76 1.39
N GLU A 611 -56.00 -4.69 1.74
CA GLU A 611 -57.22 -4.23 1.04
C GLU A 611 -57.61 -4.89 -0.32
N PRO A 612 -58.79 -5.54 -0.42
CA PRO A 612 -59.20 -6.35 -1.55
C PRO A 612 -59.90 -5.53 -2.64
N GLU A 613 -59.31 -4.46 -3.18
CA GLU A 613 -59.86 -3.82 -4.39
C GLU A 613 -58.75 -3.17 -5.21
N ARG A 614 -58.31 -3.84 -6.29
CA ARG A 614 -57.81 -3.25 -7.57
C ARG A 614 -57.07 -4.19 -8.52
N ALA A 615 -57.06 -5.51 -8.32
CA ALA A 615 -56.39 -6.44 -9.25
C ALA A 615 -57.29 -7.59 -9.75
N VAL A 616 -58.59 -7.35 -9.91
CA VAL A 616 -59.49 -8.20 -10.69
C VAL A 616 -59.58 -7.59 -12.09
N THR A 617 -58.63 -7.88 -12.99
CA THR A 617 -58.77 -7.90 -14.48
C THR A 617 -57.44 -8.37 -15.12
N ALA A 618 -56.99 -9.61 -14.88
CA ALA A 618 -55.89 -10.19 -15.67
C ALA A 618 -55.83 -11.73 -15.73
N LEU A 619 -56.65 -12.47 -14.97
CA LEU A 619 -56.70 -13.94 -14.98
C LEU A 619 -58.02 -14.49 -15.54
N ARG A 620 -58.62 -13.79 -16.51
CA ARG A 620 -59.82 -14.25 -17.25
C ARG A 620 -59.62 -14.40 -18.76
N GLN A 621 -58.38 -14.35 -19.25
CA GLN A 621 -58.08 -14.53 -20.68
C GLN A 621 -56.80 -15.32 -20.91
N VAL A 622 -56.69 -16.52 -20.33
CA VAL A 622 -56.07 -17.68 -20.96
C VAL A 622 -56.80 -18.86 -20.33
N VAL A 623 -57.53 -19.63 -21.16
CA VAL A 623 -58.43 -20.73 -20.78
C VAL A 623 -57.72 -21.79 -19.96
#